data_AF-A0A6V7IN75-F1
#
_entry.id   AF-A0A6V7IN75-F1
#
_cell.length_a   1.000
_cell.length_b   1.000
_cell.length_c   1.000
_cell.angle_alpha   90.00
_cell.angle_beta   90.00
_cell.angle_gamma   90.00
#
_symmetry.space_group_name_H-M   'P 1'
#
loop_
_entity.id
_entity.type
_entity.pdbx_description
1 polymer ?
#
loop_
_entity_poly.entity_id
_entity_poly.type
_entity_poly.pdbx_seq_one_letter_code
_entity_poly.pdbx_strand_id
1 'polypeptide(L)'
;SFPDHFNESQMFNGGTQAKILKEEFRQHFRNISRIMDCVGCDKCKLWGKLQIHGLGTALKILFSGKFDSWQPNVASNKRHFYLERSEIVALINAIGRLSESIFELEKFRRQTR
;
A
#
# COMPACT_ATOMS: atom_id res chain seq x y z
N SER A 1 -15.78 15.88 -1.70
CA SER A 1 -14.50 15.95 -0.99
C SER A 1 -14.54 15.04 0.21
N PHE A 2 -13.45 14.30 0.47
CA PHE A 2 -13.30 13.46 1.66
C PHE A 2 -12.95 14.39 2.84
N PRO A 3 -13.81 14.52 3.87
CA PRO A 3 -13.70 15.59 4.87
C PRO A 3 -12.60 15.36 5.92
N ASP A 4 -12.25 14.11 6.19
CA ASP A 4 -11.14 13.76 7.08
C ASP A 4 -9.90 13.38 6.26
N HIS A 5 -8.94 14.30 6.21
CA HIS A 5 -7.63 14.01 5.64
C HIS A 5 -6.80 13.22 6.65
N PHE A 6 -6.26 12.08 6.22
CA PHE A 6 -5.27 11.36 7.00
C PHE A 6 -4.04 12.26 7.16
N ASN A 7 -3.57 12.50 8.38
CA ASN A 7 -2.36 13.29 8.60
C ASN A 7 -1.13 12.38 8.45
N GLU A 8 -0.54 12.36 7.25
CA GLU A 8 0.61 11.52 6.93
C GLU A 8 1.81 11.78 7.85
N SER A 9 1.94 13.01 8.36
CA SER A 9 3.03 13.44 9.22
C SER A 9 3.04 12.73 10.58
N GLN A 10 1.92 12.15 11.04
CA GLN A 10 1.88 11.45 12.33
C GLN A 10 2.57 10.09 12.32
N MET A 11 2.56 9.38 11.19
CA MET A 11 3.10 8.01 11.11
C MET A 11 4.28 7.87 10.14
N PHE A 12 4.39 8.76 9.14
CA PHE A 12 5.32 8.60 8.03
C PHE A 12 6.45 9.63 7.98
N ASN A 13 6.51 10.60 8.91
CA ASN A 13 7.57 11.62 8.92
C ASN A 13 8.93 11.08 9.38
N GLY A 14 9.97 11.48 8.63
CA GLY A 14 11.30 10.85 8.48
C GLY A 14 12.24 10.78 9.68
N GLY A 15 11.72 10.70 10.91
CA GLY A 15 12.50 10.40 12.11
C GLY A 15 12.99 8.95 12.17
N THR A 16 13.81 8.64 13.19
CA THR A 16 14.34 7.29 13.44
C THR A 16 13.24 6.24 13.58
N GLN A 17 12.12 6.61 14.20
CA GLN A 17 10.97 5.73 14.39
C GLN A 17 10.29 5.34 13.07
N ALA A 18 10.13 6.26 12.13
CA ALA A 18 9.55 5.95 10.81
C ALA A 18 10.43 5.00 9.99
N LYS A 19 11.76 5.07 10.15
CA LYS A 19 12.69 4.12 9.49
C LYS A 19 12.57 2.71 10.06
N ILE A 20 12.45 2.58 11.39
CA ILE A 20 12.23 1.30 12.06
C ILE A 20 10.89 0.72 11.61
N LEU A 21 9.83 1.51 11.69
CA LEU A 21 8.47 1.11 11.32
C LEU A 21 8.38 0.68 9.84
N LYS A 22 9.08 1.38 8.94
CA LYS A 22 9.19 0.99 7.52
C LYS A 22 9.80 -0.41 7.35
N GLU A 23 10.86 -0.72 8.09
CA GLU A 23 11.51 -2.03 8.02
C GLU A 23 10.64 -3.12 8.62
N GLU A 24 9.97 -2.84 9.74
CA GLU A 24 8.98 -3.76 10.35
C GLU A 24 7.86 -4.08 9.36
N PHE A 25 7.22 -3.07 8.76
CA PHE A 25 6.22 -3.29 7.74
C PHE A 25 6.76 -4.14 6.59
N ARG A 26 7.95 -3.80 6.07
CA ARG A 26 8.59 -4.58 4.99
C ARG A 26 8.75 -6.04 5.38
N GLN A 27 9.18 -6.32 6.61
CA GLN A 27 9.36 -7.67 7.09
C GLN A 27 8.01 -8.40 7.26
N HIS A 28 6.99 -7.72 7.77
CA HIS A 28 5.64 -8.27 7.86
C HIS A 28 5.05 -8.62 6.49
N PHE A 29 5.17 -7.75 5.50
CA PHE A 29 4.70 -8.04 4.13
C PHE A 29 5.42 -9.25 3.51
N ARG A 30 6.74 -9.40 3.75
CA ARG A 30 7.49 -10.60 3.32
C ARG A 30 6.99 -11.86 4.00
N ASN A 31 6.74 -11.81 5.31
CA ASN A 31 6.21 -12.93 6.06
C ASN A 31 4.80 -13.32 5.58
N ILE A 32 3.92 -12.34 5.37
CA ILE A 32 2.58 -12.59 4.81
C ILE A 32 2.69 -13.19 3.41
N SER A 33 3.57 -12.69 2.56
CA SER A 33 3.78 -13.26 1.22
C SER A 33 4.23 -14.72 1.28
N ARG A 34 5.03 -15.12 2.28
CA ARG A 34 5.41 -16.52 2.51
C ARG A 34 4.23 -17.36 3.01
N ILE A 35 3.38 -16.81 3.87
CA ILE A 35 2.14 -17.48 4.30
C ILE A 35 1.24 -17.75 3.08
N MET A 36 1.13 -16.78 2.16
CA MET A 36 0.37 -16.97 0.92
C MET A 36 0.91 -18.10 0.05
N ASP A 37 2.19 -18.49 0.19
CA ASP A 37 2.72 -19.64 -0.53
C ASP A 37 2.14 -20.98 -0.08
N CYS A 38 1.64 -21.05 1.16
CA CYS A 38 1.02 -22.23 1.75
C CYS A 38 -0.49 -22.34 1.44
N VAL A 39 -1.08 -21.37 0.76
CA VAL A 39 -2.50 -21.42 0.39
C VAL A 39 -2.70 -22.36 -0.79
N GLY A 40 -3.45 -23.45 -0.58
CA GLY A 40 -3.68 -24.48 -1.61
C GLY A 40 -4.65 -24.09 -2.74
N CYS A 41 -5.42 -23.01 -2.57
CA CYS A 41 -6.29 -22.46 -3.61
C CYS A 41 -5.49 -21.50 -4.51
N ASP A 42 -5.30 -21.85 -5.78
CA ASP A 42 -4.50 -21.06 -6.73
C ASP A 42 -5.01 -19.64 -6.92
N LYS A 43 -6.33 -19.47 -7.07
CA LYS A 43 -6.94 -18.13 -7.20
C LYS A 43 -6.73 -17.31 -5.93
N CYS A 44 -6.91 -17.92 -4.77
CA CYS A 44 -6.78 -17.27 -3.47
C CYS A 44 -5.32 -16.85 -3.23
N LYS A 45 -4.37 -17.73 -3.57
CA LYS A 45 -2.93 -17.46 -3.53
C LYS A 45 -2.54 -16.31 -4.44
N LEU A 46 -3.03 -16.30 -5.69
CA LEU A 46 -2.77 -15.24 -6.66
C LEU A 46 -3.28 -13.88 -6.15
N TRP A 47 -4.56 -13.79 -5.81
CA TRP A 47 -5.17 -12.54 -5.35
C TRP A 47 -4.62 -12.08 -4.00
N GLY A 48 -4.37 -13.01 -3.08
CA GLY A 48 -3.75 -12.73 -1.79
C GLY A 48 -2.35 -12.12 -1.95
N LYS A 49 -1.49 -12.73 -2.78
CA LYS A 49 -0.17 -12.14 -3.07
C LYS A 49 -0.28 -10.79 -3.76
N LEU A 50 -1.18 -10.64 -4.72
CA LEU A 50 -1.35 -9.40 -5.46
C LEU A 50 -1.81 -8.25 -4.56
N GLN A 51 -2.77 -8.49 -3.66
CA GLN A 51 -3.28 -7.46 -2.74
C GLN A 51 -2.24 -7.08 -1.67
N ILE A 52 -1.54 -8.05 -1.09
CA ILE A 52 -0.48 -7.82 -0.11
C ILE A 52 0.69 -7.06 -0.73
N HIS A 53 1.07 -7.39 -1.97
CA HIS A 53 2.08 -6.65 -2.71
C HIS A 53 1.63 -5.20 -2.96
N GLY A 54 0.39 -5.00 -3.43
CA GLY A 54 -0.16 -3.66 -3.66
C GLY A 54 -0.21 -2.79 -2.40
N LEU A 55 -0.58 -3.38 -1.26
CA LEU A 55 -0.56 -2.68 0.04
C LEU A 55 0.86 -2.31 0.47
N GLY A 56 1.82 -3.20 0.28
CA GLY A 56 3.24 -2.91 0.50
C GLY A 56 3.76 -1.78 -0.38
N THR A 57 3.36 -1.76 -1.66
CA THR A 57 3.67 -0.67 -2.60
C THR A 57 3.06 0.66 -2.14
N ALA A 58 1.81 0.66 -1.66
CA ALA A 58 1.16 1.86 -1.14
C ALA A 58 1.95 2.44 0.05
N LEU A 59 2.36 1.59 1.00
CA LEU A 59 3.18 2.02 2.13
C LEU A 59 4.58 2.47 1.70
N LYS A 60 5.20 1.80 0.71
CA LYS A 60 6.47 2.25 0.11
C LYS A 60 6.37 3.68 -0.44
N ILE A 61 5.24 4.04 -1.05
CA ILE A 61 4.95 5.42 -1.52
C ILE A 61 4.80 6.37 -0.32
N LEU A 62 4.01 6.03 0.70
CA LEU A 62 3.78 6.87 1.87
C LEU A 62 5.08 7.15 2.65
N PHE A 63 5.92 6.13 2.85
CA PHE A 63 7.25 6.26 3.46
C PHE A 63 8.32 6.87 2.54
N SER A 64 7.97 7.33 1.33
CA SER A 64 8.92 8.02 0.44
C SER A 64 9.11 9.50 0.80
N GLY A 65 8.25 10.06 1.68
CA GLY A 65 8.41 11.40 2.25
C GLY A 65 8.32 12.55 1.23
N LYS A 66 7.82 12.29 0.02
CA LYS A 66 7.69 13.31 -1.04
C LYS A 66 6.49 14.25 -0.87
N PHE A 67 5.66 14.05 0.15
CA PHE A 67 4.43 14.81 0.34
C PHE A 67 4.65 16.16 1.07
N ASP A 68 5.72 16.30 1.85
CA ASP A 68 5.97 17.49 2.68
C ASP A 68 6.71 18.63 1.94
N SER A 69 7.28 18.38 0.75
CA SER A 69 7.84 19.46 -0.07
C SER A 69 8.12 19.00 -1.50
N TRP A 70 7.35 19.52 -2.46
CA TRP A 70 7.85 19.68 -3.82
C TRP A 70 8.91 20.79 -3.81
N GLN A 71 10.10 20.48 -3.28
CA GLN A 71 11.27 21.34 -3.39
C GLN A 71 12.11 20.84 -4.57
N PRO A 72 12.27 21.62 -5.65
CA PRO A 72 12.95 21.15 -6.86
C PRO A 72 14.45 20.91 -6.65
N ASN A 73 15.05 21.35 -5.53
CA ASN A 73 16.51 21.53 -5.44
C ASN A 73 17.14 21.17 -4.08
N VAL A 74 16.92 19.97 -3.52
CA VAL A 74 17.77 19.50 -2.40
C VAL A 74 18.44 18.17 -2.74
N ALA A 75 19.70 18.30 -3.17
CA ALA A 75 20.64 17.24 -3.46
C ALA A 75 21.17 16.57 -2.18
N SER A 76 20.32 15.81 -1.48
CA SER A 76 20.78 14.90 -0.42
C SER A 76 20.32 13.48 -0.74
N ASN A 77 21.25 12.67 -1.25
CA ASN A 77 21.11 11.24 -1.54
C ASN A 77 19.79 10.84 -2.24
N LYS A 78 19.67 11.24 -3.51
CA LYS A 78 18.70 10.69 -4.47
C LYS A 78 18.89 9.17 -4.63
N ARG A 79 18.40 8.36 -3.69
CA ARG A 79 17.91 7.03 -4.07
C ARG A 79 16.66 7.30 -4.88
N HIS A 80 16.80 7.32 -6.20
CA HIS A 80 15.67 7.53 -7.09
C HIS A 80 14.54 6.58 -6.68
N PHE A 81 13.42 7.16 -6.27
CA PHE A 81 12.22 6.41 -5.96
C PHE A 81 11.65 5.88 -7.27
N TYR A 82 11.76 4.57 -7.48
CA TYR A 82 11.20 3.88 -8.62
C TYR A 82 10.20 2.82 -8.16
N LEU A 83 9.16 2.67 -8.97
CA LEU A 83 8.18 1.60 -8.86
C LEU A 83 8.38 0.65 -10.05
N GLU A 84 8.49 -0.63 -9.75
CA GLU A 84 8.54 -1.67 -10.77
C GLU A 84 7.16 -1.85 -11.43
N ARG A 85 7.13 -2.45 -12.62
CA ARG A 85 5.87 -2.76 -13.31
C ARG A 85 4.93 -3.61 -12.46
N SER A 86 5.47 -4.60 -11.76
CA SER A 86 4.77 -5.47 -10.82
C SER A 86 4.11 -4.67 -9.69
N GLU A 87 4.85 -3.72 -9.09
CA GLU A 87 4.36 -2.84 -8.03
C GLU A 87 3.19 -1.97 -8.51
N ILE A 88 3.31 -1.38 -9.71
CA ILE A 88 2.25 -0.55 -10.30
C ILE A 88 0.99 -1.38 -10.56
N VAL A 89 1.14 -2.54 -11.20
CA VAL A 89 0.02 -3.45 -11.50
C VAL A 89 -0.65 -3.91 -10.20
N ALA A 90 0.13 -4.31 -9.20
CA ALA A 90 -0.38 -4.75 -7.91
C ALA A 90 -1.14 -3.63 -7.18
N LEU A 91 -0.60 -2.41 -7.16
CA LEU A 91 -1.23 -1.25 -6.52
C LEU A 91 -2.59 -0.93 -7.13
N ILE A 92 -2.66 -0.82 -8.47
CA ILE A 92 -3.91 -0.49 -9.18
C ILE A 92 -4.95 -1.59 -8.98
N ASN A 93 -4.55 -2.86 -9.10
CA ASN A 93 -5.46 -3.98 -8.91
C ASN A 93 -5.95 -4.09 -7.46
N ALA A 94 -5.09 -3.85 -6.47
CA ALA A 94 -5.48 -3.85 -5.06
C ALA A 94 -6.53 -2.77 -4.77
N ILE A 95 -6.31 -1.55 -5.25
CA ILE A 95 -7.29 -0.45 -5.13
C ILE A 95 -8.58 -0.80 -5.87
N GLY A 96 -8.50 -1.36 -7.08
CA GLY A 96 -9.67 -1.80 -7.83
C GLY A 96 -10.51 -2.84 -7.09
N ARG A 97 -9.88 -3.81 -6.42
CA ARG A 97 -10.60 -4.79 -5.57
C ARG A 97 -11.26 -4.14 -4.36
N LEU A 98 -10.62 -3.17 -3.71
CA LEU A 98 -11.23 -2.42 -2.60
C LEU A 98 -12.41 -1.58 -3.08
N SER A 99 -12.27 -0.91 -4.24
CA SER A 99 -13.34 -0.15 -4.87
C SER A 99 -14.55 -1.03 -5.20
N GLU A 100 -14.33 -2.20 -5.79
CA GLU A 100 -15.39 -3.18 -6.05
C GLU A 100 -16.06 -3.64 -4.75
N SER A 101 -15.27 -3.88 -3.70
CA SER A 101 -15.82 -4.29 -2.39
C SER A 101 -16.75 -3.23 -1.80
N ILE A 102 -16.39 -1.95 -1.93
CA ILE A 102 -17.24 -0.84 -1.48
C ILE A 102 -18.51 -0.74 -2.31
N PHE A 103 -18.41 -0.90 -3.63
CA PHE A 103 -19.55 -0.90 -4.54
C PHE A 103 -20.54 -2.04 -4.21
N GLU A 104 -20.03 -3.26 -4.01
CA GLU A 104 -20.85 -4.41 -3.67
C GLU A 104 -21.50 -4.26 -2.28
N LEU A 105 -20.83 -3.61 -1.30
CA LEU A 105 -21.46 -3.28 -0.02
C LEU A 105 -22.71 -2.41 -0.18
N GLU A 106 -22.67 -1.40 -1.06
CA GLU A 106 -23.84 -0.55 -1.34
C GLU A 106 -24.97 -1.36 -1.99
N LYS A 107 -24.63 -2.24 -2.94
CA LYS A 107 -25.58 -3.13 -3.60
C LYS A 107 -26.24 -4.10 -2.63
N PHE A 108 -25.48 -4.74 -1.74
CA PHE A 108 -26.03 -5.59 -0.69
C PHE A 108 -26.95 -4.82 0.25
N ARG A 109 -26.56 -3.60 0.68
CA ARG A 109 -27.42 -2.74 1.52
C ARG A 109 -28.75 -2.42 0.84
N ARG A 110 -28.76 -2.24 -0.48
CA ARG A 110 -29.99 -2.02 -1.25
C ARG A 110 -30.88 -3.25 -1.40
N GLN A 111 -30.31 -4.46 -1.36
CA GLN A 111 -31.06 -5.71 -1.44
C GLN A 111 -31.58 -6.19 -0.09
N THR A 112 -30.94 -5.79 1.00
CA THR A 112 -31.34 -6.16 2.38
C THR A 112 -32.36 -5.19 2.97
N ARG A 113 -32.77 -4.17 2.21
CA ARG A 113 -33.73 -3.14 2.57
C ARG A 113 -34.99 -3.32 1.74
#